data_AF-A0A7J8ZVX1-F1
#
_entry.id   AF-A0A7J8ZVX1-F1
#
_cell.length_a   1.000
_cell.length_b   1.000
_cell.length_c   1.000
_cell.angle_alpha   90.00
_cell.angle_beta   90.00
_cell.angle_gamma   90.00
#
_symmetry.space_group_name_H-M   'P 1'
#
loop_
_entity.id
_entity.type
_entity.pdbx_description
1 polymer ?
#
loop_
_entity_poly.entity_id
_entity_poly.type
_entity_poly.pdbx_seq_one_letter_code
_entity_poly.pdbx_strand_id
1 'polypeptide(L)'
;MEPKRVMDTMLVSRVRILYIRSLLARSPELQSIKVSPVECFLEKPNSGRSRSSSRSNSPGRSPVRYVDEQIQGFKVNIKPEKKSKLSSVVSRIRGFDQDTLRQQQVTGGKLREIQEEAKSFAVGNKALAALFVHTPAGELQRQIRSWLAENFEFLSVTGDEASGGTTGQLELLSTAIMDGWMAGLGAALPPNTDALGQLLSEYAKRVFTSQLQHLKDIAGTLATEEADDASQVAKLRSALESVDHKRRKILQQMRNDAALLTLENGSSPIQNPSTAAEDARLASLISLDGILKQVKDITRQSSVISMGRSKKKAMLASLDELGERMPSLLDIDHPCAQRQIANARRLVEKSVREEDDPAPEIHHAQRPSAELGSGTDTDVAQWNVLQFNTGSTTPFIIKCGANSNSELVIKADAKVQEPKGGEIVRVVPRPSVLENMSLDEMKQIFSELPEALSLLALARTADGTRARYSRLYRTLAMKVPSLRDLVGELEKGGVLKDVKS
;
A
#
# COMPACT_ATOMS: atom_id res chain seq x y z
N MET A 1 18.11 -38.96 10.35
CA MET A 1 17.90 -37.77 9.49
C MET A 1 16.63 -37.99 8.71
N GLU A 2 15.57 -37.23 8.98
CA GLU A 2 14.37 -37.31 8.14
C GLU A 2 14.76 -36.94 6.70
N PRO A 3 14.32 -37.70 5.68
CA PRO A 3 14.50 -37.28 4.31
C PRO A 3 13.80 -35.93 4.15
N LYS A 4 14.56 -34.89 3.76
CA LYS A 4 13.99 -33.58 3.42
C LYS A 4 12.80 -33.84 2.48
N ARG A 5 11.57 -33.52 2.93
CA ARG A 5 10.37 -33.70 2.10
C ARG A 5 10.58 -32.87 0.83
N VAL A 6 10.81 -33.54 -0.29
CA VAL A 6 10.87 -32.90 -1.60
C VAL A 6 9.47 -32.34 -1.83
N MET A 7 9.36 -31.01 -1.84
CA MET A 7 8.09 -30.35 -2.09
C MET A 7 7.64 -30.65 -3.52
N ASP A 8 6.37 -30.99 -3.71
CA ASP A 8 5.83 -31.20 -5.04
C ASP A 8 5.87 -29.89 -5.83
N THR A 9 6.75 -29.83 -6.84
CA THR A 9 6.97 -28.65 -7.66
C THR A 9 5.71 -28.24 -8.42
N MET A 10 4.83 -29.17 -8.78
CA MET A 10 3.55 -28.84 -9.41
C MET A 10 2.63 -28.11 -8.42
N LEU A 11 2.54 -28.59 -7.19
CA LEU A 11 1.76 -27.93 -6.14
C LEU A 11 2.30 -26.53 -5.86
N VAL A 12 3.62 -26.39 -5.75
CA VAL A 12 4.31 -25.09 -5.60
C VAL A 12 3.90 -24.14 -6.72
N SER A 13 3.98 -24.58 -7.98
CA SER A 13 3.58 -23.76 -9.12
C SER A 13 2.12 -23.34 -9.07
N ARG A 14 1.20 -24.27 -8.81
CA ARG A 14 -0.24 -23.95 -8.75
C ARG A 14 -0.53 -22.88 -7.70
N VAL A 15 0.00 -23.05 -6.48
CA VAL A 15 -0.21 -22.09 -5.39
C VAL A 15 0.39 -20.73 -5.74
N ARG A 16 1.61 -20.70 -6.28
CA ARG A 16 2.28 -19.44 -6.66
C ARG A 16 1.57 -18.74 -7.81
N ILE A 17 1.13 -19.47 -8.84
CA ILE A 17 0.36 -18.89 -9.95
C ILE A 17 -0.93 -18.24 -9.42
N LEU A 18 -1.67 -18.91 -8.54
CA LEU A 18 -2.87 -18.34 -7.92
C LEU A 18 -2.57 -17.09 -7.09
N TYR A 19 -1.47 -17.12 -6.32
CA TYR A 19 -1.03 -15.97 -5.55
C TYR A 19 -0.68 -14.77 -6.44
N ILE A 20 0.15 -14.98 -7.47
CA ILE A 20 0.56 -13.91 -8.39
C ILE A 20 -0.66 -13.39 -9.16
N ARG A 21 -1.60 -14.25 -9.60
CA ARG A 21 -2.87 -13.83 -10.21
C ARG A 21 -3.71 -12.94 -9.30
N SER A 22 -3.77 -13.26 -8.01
CA SER A 22 -4.45 -12.42 -7.01
C SER A 22 -3.79 -11.03 -6.91
N LEU A 23 -2.47 -10.96 -7.01
CA LEU A 23 -1.75 -9.68 -7.09
C LEU A 23 -2.03 -8.93 -8.40
N LEU A 24 -2.03 -9.62 -9.55
CA LEU A 24 -2.38 -9.02 -10.84
C LEU A 24 -3.76 -8.37 -10.84
N ALA A 25 -4.75 -9.03 -10.22
CA ALA A 25 -6.11 -8.50 -10.13
C ALA A 25 -6.19 -7.17 -9.36
N ARG A 26 -5.20 -6.89 -8.50
CA ARG A 26 -5.15 -5.70 -7.63
C ARG A 26 -4.19 -4.62 -8.11
N SER A 27 -3.40 -4.89 -9.13
CA SER A 27 -2.33 -4.00 -9.61
C SER A 27 -2.50 -3.69 -11.10
N PRO A 28 -3.07 -2.53 -11.47
CA PRO A 28 -3.32 -2.17 -12.87
C PRO A 28 -2.04 -2.13 -13.72
N GLU A 29 -0.90 -1.79 -13.11
CA GLU A 29 0.39 -1.71 -13.79
C GLU A 29 0.87 -3.05 -14.31
N LEU A 30 0.46 -4.14 -13.65
CA LEU A 30 0.81 -5.50 -14.05
C LEU A 30 -0.19 -6.05 -15.08
N GLN A 31 -1.45 -5.60 -15.07
CA GLN A 31 -2.46 -6.00 -16.06
C GLN A 31 -2.10 -5.52 -17.48
N SER A 32 -1.37 -4.41 -17.58
CA SER A 32 -0.90 -3.85 -18.87
C SER A 32 0.25 -4.64 -19.52
N ILE A 33 0.80 -5.65 -18.84
CA ILE A 33 1.93 -6.42 -19.35
C ILE A 33 1.46 -7.29 -20.51
N LYS A 34 2.04 -7.07 -21.69
CA LYS A 34 1.85 -7.96 -22.84
C LYS A 34 2.67 -9.22 -22.65
N VAL A 35 2.04 -10.37 -22.85
CA VAL A 35 2.67 -11.68 -22.74
C VAL A 35 2.70 -12.36 -24.10
N SER A 36 3.81 -13.04 -24.40
CA SER A 36 3.95 -13.82 -25.63
C SER A 36 2.91 -14.93 -25.69
N PRO A 37 2.28 -15.17 -26.86
CA PRO A 37 1.27 -16.21 -26.99
C PRO A 37 1.91 -17.61 -26.90
N VAL A 38 1.10 -18.64 -26.69
CA VAL A 38 1.61 -20.00 -26.43
C VAL A 38 2.45 -20.56 -27.58
N GLU A 39 2.16 -20.17 -28.83
CA GLU A 39 2.87 -20.70 -30.00
C GLU A 39 4.34 -20.30 -30.02
N CYS A 40 4.72 -19.18 -29.38
CA CYS A 40 6.11 -18.77 -29.23
C CYS A 40 6.92 -19.75 -28.36
N PHE A 41 6.26 -20.57 -27.55
CA PHE A 41 6.88 -21.56 -26.69
C PHE A 41 6.86 -22.97 -27.28
N LEU A 42 6.30 -23.17 -28.48
CA LEU A 42 6.17 -24.48 -29.12
C LEU A 42 6.89 -24.48 -30.48
N GLU A 43 7.88 -25.35 -30.66
CA GLU A 43 8.66 -25.44 -31.90
C GLU A 43 7.92 -26.27 -32.96
N LYS A 44 7.80 -25.75 -34.19
CA LYS A 44 7.14 -26.46 -35.30
C LYS A 44 7.91 -27.74 -35.68
N PRO A 45 7.24 -28.90 -35.78
CA PRO A 45 7.87 -30.12 -36.27
C PRO A 45 8.21 -29.95 -37.76
N ASN A 46 9.50 -29.91 -38.09
CA ASN A 46 10.11 -29.73 -39.43
C ASN A 46 10.63 -28.31 -39.79
N SER A 47 11.09 -27.52 -38.83
CA SER A 47 12.12 -26.50 -39.08
C SER A 47 13.48 -27.19 -39.31
N GLY A 48 13.67 -27.77 -40.50
CA GLY A 48 15.00 -28.22 -40.92
C GLY A 48 16.00 -27.07 -40.79
N ARG A 49 17.01 -27.24 -39.94
CA ARG A 49 18.29 -26.50 -39.89
C ARG A 49 18.27 -25.20 -40.71
N SER A 50 17.72 -24.12 -40.13
CA SER A 50 17.95 -22.79 -40.69
C SER A 50 19.42 -22.46 -40.50
N ARG A 51 20.21 -22.78 -41.53
CA ARG A 51 21.55 -22.20 -41.71
C ARG A 51 21.37 -20.69 -41.68
N SER A 52 22.17 -20.05 -40.85
CA SER A 52 22.51 -18.64 -40.94
C SER A 52 22.63 -18.19 -42.40
N SER A 53 21.63 -17.47 -42.90
CA SER A 53 21.74 -16.70 -44.15
C SER A 53 21.89 -15.24 -43.78
N SER A 54 23.13 -14.80 -43.67
CA SER A 54 23.48 -13.39 -43.81
C SER A 54 23.10 -12.93 -45.24
N ARG A 55 22.61 -11.68 -45.33
CA ARG A 55 22.31 -10.87 -46.53
C ARG A 55 20.87 -10.90 -47.05
N SER A 56 20.10 -9.89 -46.65
CA SER A 56 19.57 -8.89 -47.60
C SER A 56 19.10 -7.64 -46.83
N ASN A 57 19.80 -6.53 -47.04
CA ASN A 57 19.33 -5.20 -46.71
C ASN A 57 18.35 -4.76 -47.80
N SER A 58 17.16 -4.30 -47.41
CA SER A 58 16.32 -3.44 -48.24
C SER A 58 15.62 -2.41 -47.34
N PRO A 59 15.68 -1.11 -47.67
CA PRO A 59 15.20 -0.04 -46.80
C PRO A 59 13.73 0.27 -47.11
N GLY A 60 12.83 0.01 -46.16
CA GLY A 60 11.44 0.42 -46.32
C GLY A 60 10.53 -0.16 -45.25
N ARG A 61 10.14 0.70 -44.30
CA ARG A 61 9.28 0.46 -43.12
C ARG A 61 9.98 -0.21 -41.94
N SER A 62 10.27 0.60 -40.93
CA SER A 62 10.70 0.15 -39.61
C SER A 62 9.56 -0.52 -38.84
N PRO A 63 9.68 -1.78 -38.39
CA PRO A 63 9.04 -2.22 -37.17
C PRO A 63 9.96 -1.85 -36.00
N VAL A 64 9.35 -1.23 -34.99
CA VAL A 64 9.93 -0.97 -33.68
C VAL A 64 10.69 -2.21 -33.19
N ARG A 65 11.96 -2.04 -32.82
CA ARG A 65 12.81 -3.12 -32.31
C ARG A 65 12.19 -3.70 -31.04
N TYR A 66 11.54 -4.85 -31.17
CA TYR A 66 11.35 -5.76 -30.05
C TYR A 66 12.72 -6.33 -29.69
N VAL A 67 13.03 -6.39 -28.40
CA VAL A 67 14.10 -7.26 -27.91
C VAL A 67 13.59 -8.69 -28.15
N ASP A 68 13.89 -9.21 -29.33
CA ASP A 68 13.64 -10.61 -29.70
C ASP A 68 14.68 -11.44 -28.93
N GLU A 69 14.40 -11.70 -27.65
CA GLU A 69 14.96 -12.88 -27.01
C GLU A 69 14.41 -14.05 -27.82
N GLN A 70 15.25 -14.61 -28.70
CA GLN A 70 14.92 -15.76 -29.51
C GLN A 70 14.66 -16.95 -28.57
N ILE A 71 13.41 -17.06 -28.07
CA ILE A 71 12.99 -18.17 -27.21
C ILE A 71 13.09 -19.42 -28.08
N GLN A 72 14.06 -20.27 -27.79
CA GLN A 72 14.11 -21.61 -28.37
C GLN A 72 12.84 -22.34 -27.91
N GLY A 73 11.90 -22.61 -28.81
CA GLY A 73 10.62 -23.22 -28.45
C GLY A 73 10.77 -24.66 -27.93
N PHE A 74 9.80 -25.12 -27.15
CA PHE A 74 9.70 -26.51 -26.72
C PHE A 74 9.40 -27.42 -27.92
N LYS A 75 10.28 -28.39 -28.15
CA LYS A 75 10.16 -29.30 -29.29
C LYS A 75 9.33 -30.53 -28.94
N VAL A 76 8.20 -30.69 -29.61
CA VAL A 76 7.34 -31.87 -29.45
C VAL A 76 7.77 -32.97 -30.42
N ASN A 77 8.59 -33.93 -29.95
CA ASN A 77 9.11 -35.02 -30.77
C ASN A 77 8.14 -36.21 -30.88
N ILE A 78 7.05 -36.05 -31.64
CA ILE A 78 6.14 -37.17 -31.92
C ILE A 78 6.43 -37.72 -33.32
N LYS A 79 7.21 -38.81 -33.39
CA LYS A 79 7.41 -39.52 -34.67
C LYS A 79 6.22 -40.46 -34.94
N PRO A 80 5.68 -40.48 -36.17
CA PRO A 80 4.90 -41.64 -36.61
C PRO A 80 5.87 -42.83 -36.64
N GLU A 81 5.60 -43.89 -35.88
CA GLU A 81 6.42 -45.09 -35.93
C GLU A 81 6.32 -45.71 -37.33
N LYS A 82 7.38 -45.53 -38.13
CA LYS A 82 7.58 -46.33 -39.34
C LYS A 82 7.74 -47.78 -38.89
N LYS A 83 6.67 -48.58 -39.07
CA LYS A 83 6.67 -50.02 -38.82
C LYS A 83 7.93 -50.65 -39.42
N SER A 84 8.85 -51.09 -38.58
CA SER A 84 9.99 -51.90 -39.03
C SER A 84 9.45 -53.25 -39.46
N LYS A 85 9.76 -53.69 -40.69
CA LYS A 85 9.26 -54.95 -41.27
C LYS A 85 9.58 -56.19 -40.41
N LEU A 86 10.52 -56.07 -39.47
CA LEU A 86 10.88 -57.12 -38.52
C LEU A 86 9.88 -57.24 -37.35
N SER A 87 9.25 -56.14 -36.90
CA SER A 87 8.23 -56.22 -35.85
C SER A 87 6.95 -56.89 -36.33
N SER A 88 6.57 -56.72 -37.60
CA SER A 88 5.39 -57.38 -38.17
C SER A 88 5.53 -58.90 -38.33
N VAL A 89 6.77 -59.41 -38.43
CA VAL A 89 7.01 -60.86 -38.53
C VAL A 89 7.01 -61.51 -37.15
N VAL A 90 7.62 -60.87 -36.15
CA VAL A 90 7.63 -61.37 -34.77
C VAL A 90 6.21 -61.33 -34.15
N SER A 91 5.39 -60.33 -34.48
CA SER A 91 3.99 -60.27 -34.04
C SER A 91 3.11 -61.37 -34.65
N ARG A 92 3.43 -61.85 -35.87
CA ARG A 92 2.70 -62.98 -36.50
C ARG A 92 3.06 -64.33 -35.90
N ILE A 93 4.30 -64.51 -35.43
CA ILE A 93 4.77 -65.79 -34.86
C ILE A 93 4.19 -66.03 -33.45
N ARG A 94 3.74 -64.98 -32.74
CA ARG A 94 3.22 -65.09 -31.37
C ARG A 94 1.69 -65.02 -31.27
N GLY A 95 0.96 -65.09 -32.38
CA GLY A 95 -0.51 -65.25 -32.38
C GLY A 95 -1.29 -64.09 -31.74
N PHE A 96 -0.79 -62.85 -31.80
CA PHE A 96 -1.57 -61.69 -31.38
C PHE A 96 -2.46 -61.20 -32.52
N ASP A 97 -3.75 -61.10 -32.25
CA ASP A 97 -4.79 -60.69 -33.18
C ASP A 97 -4.53 -59.28 -33.73
N GLN A 98 -4.72 -59.11 -35.03
CA GLN A 98 -4.18 -57.98 -35.81
C GLN A 98 -5.01 -56.69 -35.67
N ASP A 99 -6.12 -56.73 -34.93
CA ASP A 99 -7.07 -55.62 -34.82
C ASP A 99 -6.90 -54.75 -33.56
N THR A 100 -6.11 -55.18 -32.57
CA THR A 100 -5.80 -54.34 -31.40
C THR A 100 -4.65 -53.35 -31.63
N LEU A 101 -3.92 -53.47 -32.75
CA LEU A 101 -2.68 -52.71 -33.02
C LEU A 101 -2.82 -51.65 -34.14
N ARG A 102 -4.06 -51.32 -34.53
CA ARG A 102 -4.36 -50.26 -35.50
C ARG A 102 -4.60 -48.89 -34.84
N GLN A 103 -4.78 -48.85 -33.53
CA GLN A 103 -4.93 -47.61 -32.76
C GLN A 103 -3.61 -47.26 -32.08
N GLN A 104 -2.88 -46.40 -32.77
CA GLN A 104 -1.58 -45.82 -32.48
C GLN A 104 -1.60 -44.96 -31.21
N GLN A 105 -1.77 -45.56 -30.01
CA GLN A 105 -1.75 -44.84 -28.73
C GLN A 105 -0.33 -44.38 -28.37
N VAL A 106 -0.17 -43.16 -27.84
CA VAL A 106 1.10 -42.70 -27.27
C VAL A 106 1.35 -43.56 -26.03
N THR A 107 2.38 -44.41 -26.05
CA THR A 107 2.71 -45.28 -24.93
C THR A 107 3.01 -44.44 -23.69
N GLY A 108 2.57 -44.87 -22.50
CA GLY A 108 2.78 -44.14 -21.24
C GLY A 108 4.24 -43.75 -20.95
N GLY A 109 5.21 -44.56 -21.43
CA GLY A 109 6.63 -44.22 -21.37
C GLY A 109 7.01 -42.96 -22.18
N LYS A 110 6.45 -42.78 -23.38
CA LYS A 110 6.68 -41.59 -24.22
C LYS A 110 6.01 -40.34 -23.64
N LEU A 111 4.83 -40.48 -23.02
CA LEU A 111 4.19 -39.36 -22.30
C LEU A 111 5.07 -38.87 -21.15
N ARG A 112 5.67 -39.80 -20.40
CA ARG A 112 6.59 -39.46 -19.29
C ARG A 112 7.87 -38.77 -19.79
N GLU A 113 8.41 -39.20 -20.92
CA GLU A 113 9.56 -38.54 -21.57
C GLU A 113 9.21 -37.10 -21.97
N ILE A 114 8.10 -36.89 -22.68
CA ILE A 114 7.60 -35.56 -23.07
C ILE A 114 7.39 -34.68 -21.84
N GLN A 115 6.83 -35.23 -20.76
CA GLN A 115 6.60 -34.50 -19.52
C GLN A 115 7.93 -34.05 -18.88
N GLU A 116 8.96 -34.89 -18.85
CA GLU A 116 10.27 -34.53 -18.28
C GLU A 116 11.05 -33.55 -19.17
N GLU A 117 10.93 -33.67 -20.50
CA GLU A 117 11.48 -32.68 -21.44
C GLU A 117 10.80 -31.32 -21.28
N ALA A 118 9.46 -31.30 -21.19
CA ALA A 118 8.68 -30.09 -20.95
C ALA A 118 9.05 -29.45 -19.60
N LYS A 119 9.21 -30.26 -18.56
CA LYS A 119 9.70 -29.80 -17.26
C LYS A 119 11.07 -29.15 -17.37
N SER A 120 12.03 -29.80 -18.02
CA SER A 120 13.37 -29.27 -18.22
C SER A 120 13.36 -27.93 -18.97
N PHE A 121 12.51 -27.80 -19.98
CA PHE A 121 12.32 -26.56 -20.74
C PHE A 121 11.78 -25.39 -19.89
N ALA A 122 10.87 -25.69 -18.95
CA ALA A 122 10.22 -24.67 -18.15
C ALA A 122 11.05 -24.16 -16.97
N VAL A 123 12.10 -24.89 -16.56
CA VAL A 123 12.96 -24.48 -15.45
C VAL A 123 13.62 -23.12 -15.77
N GLY A 124 13.40 -22.14 -14.89
CA GLY A 124 13.95 -20.78 -15.04
C GLY A 124 13.32 -19.95 -16.18
N ASN A 125 12.32 -20.46 -16.89
CA ASN A 125 11.70 -19.74 -18.02
C ASN A 125 10.68 -18.70 -17.51
N LYS A 126 11.14 -17.46 -17.32
CA LYS A 126 10.32 -16.34 -16.83
C LYS A 126 9.19 -15.95 -17.80
N ALA A 127 9.44 -16.02 -19.11
CA ALA A 127 8.44 -15.68 -20.11
C ALA A 127 7.29 -16.71 -20.11
N LEU A 128 7.60 -17.99 -19.95
CA LEU A 128 6.60 -19.04 -19.78
C LEU A 128 5.86 -18.88 -18.44
N ALA A 129 6.57 -18.52 -17.36
CA ALA A 129 5.94 -18.20 -16.08
C ALA A 129 4.90 -17.09 -16.24
N ALA A 130 5.24 -16.01 -16.96
CA ALA A 130 4.32 -14.92 -17.25
C ALA A 130 3.09 -15.41 -18.03
N LEU A 131 3.26 -16.27 -19.04
CA LEU A 131 2.13 -16.88 -19.77
C LEU A 131 1.17 -17.61 -18.82
N PHE A 132 1.70 -18.43 -17.93
CA PHE A 132 0.89 -19.18 -16.96
C PHE A 132 0.15 -18.28 -15.97
N VAL A 133 0.77 -17.19 -15.51
CA VAL A 133 0.07 -16.29 -14.57
C VAL A 133 -1.02 -15.49 -15.30
N HIS A 134 -0.76 -14.98 -16.51
CA HIS A 134 -1.70 -14.12 -17.23
C HIS A 134 -2.79 -14.88 -17.99
N THR A 135 -2.62 -16.16 -18.25
CA THR A 135 -3.57 -16.97 -19.03
C THR A 135 -4.26 -18.02 -18.15
N PRO A 136 -5.60 -18.10 -18.12
CA PRO A 136 -6.31 -19.17 -17.41
C PRO A 136 -5.87 -20.56 -17.87
N ALA A 137 -5.85 -21.53 -16.95
CA ALA A 137 -5.33 -22.88 -17.26
C ALA A 137 -6.14 -23.59 -18.37
N GLY A 138 -7.47 -23.45 -18.36
CA GLY A 138 -8.32 -24.03 -19.41
C GLY A 138 -8.12 -23.38 -20.79
N GLU A 139 -7.77 -22.09 -20.81
CA GLU A 139 -7.41 -21.37 -22.04
C GLU A 139 -6.09 -21.90 -22.60
N LEU A 140 -5.06 -21.98 -21.75
CA LEU A 140 -3.74 -22.48 -22.13
C LEU A 140 -3.82 -23.92 -22.66
N GLN A 141 -4.56 -24.79 -21.98
CA GLN A 141 -4.75 -26.17 -22.41
C GLN A 141 -5.44 -26.25 -23.78
N ARG A 142 -6.45 -25.40 -24.01
CA ARG A 142 -7.13 -25.32 -25.31
C ARG A 142 -6.17 -24.88 -26.41
N GLN A 143 -5.35 -23.86 -26.17
CA GLN A 143 -4.39 -23.37 -27.17
C GLN A 143 -3.30 -24.41 -27.50
N ILE A 144 -2.77 -25.12 -26.50
CA ILE A 144 -1.81 -26.23 -26.72
C ILE A 144 -2.47 -27.34 -27.55
N ARG A 145 -3.72 -27.70 -27.23
CA ARG A 145 -4.47 -28.70 -28.01
C ARG A 145 -4.68 -28.27 -29.46
N SER A 146 -5.10 -27.03 -29.69
CA SER A 146 -5.27 -26.50 -31.05
C SER A 146 -3.96 -26.55 -31.83
N TRP A 147 -2.87 -26.09 -31.22
CA TRP A 147 -1.54 -26.13 -31.85
C TRP A 147 -1.10 -27.57 -32.19
N LEU A 148 -1.32 -28.53 -31.29
CA LEU A 148 -1.00 -29.94 -31.54
C LEU A 148 -1.82 -30.52 -32.71
N ALA A 149 -3.12 -30.20 -32.79
CA ALA A 149 -3.99 -30.66 -33.87
C ALA A 149 -3.60 -30.04 -35.23
N GLU A 150 -3.14 -28.79 -35.24
CA GLU A 150 -2.67 -28.10 -36.46
C GLU A 150 -1.32 -28.62 -36.97
N ASN A 151 -0.41 -29.01 -36.07
CA ASN A 151 0.96 -29.38 -36.44
C ASN A 151 1.17 -30.89 -36.61
N PHE A 152 0.23 -31.73 -36.14
CA PHE A 152 0.31 -33.19 -36.23
C PHE A 152 -1.00 -33.77 -36.80
N GLU A 153 -1.08 -33.84 -38.13
CA GLU A 153 -2.27 -34.28 -38.88
C GLU A 153 -2.84 -35.66 -38.44
N PHE A 154 -1.99 -36.59 -38.01
CA PHE A 154 -2.45 -37.90 -37.54
C PHE A 154 -3.16 -37.84 -36.17
N LEU A 155 -3.02 -36.75 -35.42
CA LEU A 155 -3.79 -36.50 -34.19
C LEU A 155 -5.15 -35.85 -34.47
N SER A 156 -5.35 -35.27 -35.67
CA SER A 156 -6.57 -34.55 -36.04
C SER A 156 -7.55 -35.38 -36.88
N VAL A 157 -7.21 -36.60 -37.31
CA VAL A 157 -8.13 -37.49 -38.02
C VAL A 157 -9.25 -37.95 -37.08
N THR A 158 -10.42 -37.32 -37.21
CA THR A 158 -11.72 -37.84 -36.76
C THR A 158 -12.09 -39.01 -37.66
N GLY A 159 -11.61 -40.21 -37.33
CA GLY A 159 -12.11 -41.43 -37.94
C GLY A 159 -13.53 -41.69 -37.45
N ASP A 160 -14.50 -41.63 -38.37
CA ASP A 160 -15.95 -41.70 -38.14
C ASP A 160 -16.45 -43.07 -37.67
N GLU A 161 -15.59 -44.00 -37.29
CA GLU A 161 -16.01 -45.26 -36.68
C GLU A 161 -15.08 -45.63 -35.51
N ALA A 162 -15.70 -45.76 -34.33
CA ALA A 162 -15.14 -46.10 -33.01
C ALA A 162 -14.85 -44.91 -32.08
N SER A 163 -15.92 -44.43 -31.44
CA SER A 163 -15.99 -43.93 -30.05
C SER A 163 -14.64 -43.71 -29.31
N GLY A 164 -14.15 -42.47 -29.29
CA GLY A 164 -13.37 -41.90 -28.16
C GLY A 164 -11.83 -41.93 -28.22
N GLY A 165 -11.19 -42.50 -29.24
CA GLY A 165 -9.74 -42.77 -29.21
C GLY A 165 -8.78 -41.58 -29.47
N THR A 166 -9.00 -40.80 -30.53
CA THR A 166 -8.04 -39.77 -31.00
C THR A 166 -8.12 -38.47 -30.20
N THR A 167 -9.33 -38.05 -29.80
CA THR A 167 -9.53 -36.94 -28.86
C THR A 167 -8.81 -37.17 -27.54
N GLY A 168 -8.78 -38.43 -27.04
CA GLY A 168 -8.07 -38.80 -25.83
C GLY A 168 -6.55 -38.65 -25.93
N GLN A 169 -5.94 -38.93 -27.10
CA GLN A 169 -4.49 -38.74 -27.27
C GLN A 169 -4.06 -37.27 -27.26
N LEU A 170 -4.82 -36.39 -27.91
CA LEU A 170 -4.57 -34.97 -27.90
C LEU A 170 -4.63 -34.42 -26.47
N GLU A 171 -5.62 -34.87 -25.71
CA GLU A 171 -5.80 -34.51 -24.30
C GLU A 171 -4.64 -35.01 -23.44
N LEU A 172 -4.22 -36.27 -23.58
CA LEU A 172 -3.08 -36.84 -22.87
C LEU A 172 -1.77 -36.09 -23.17
N LEU A 173 -1.51 -35.76 -24.43
CA LEU A 173 -0.31 -35.01 -24.83
C LEU A 173 -0.32 -33.57 -24.31
N SER A 174 -1.44 -32.86 -24.47
CA SER A 174 -1.57 -31.49 -23.95
C SER A 174 -1.41 -31.43 -22.43
N THR A 175 -1.94 -32.43 -21.73
CA THR A 175 -1.82 -32.56 -20.27
C THR A 175 -0.38 -32.85 -19.86
N ALA A 176 0.30 -33.79 -20.53
CA ALA A 176 1.71 -34.09 -20.25
C ALA A 176 2.63 -32.87 -20.44
N ILE A 177 2.39 -32.06 -21.48
CA ILE A 177 3.13 -30.81 -21.71
C ILE A 177 2.83 -29.79 -20.62
N MET A 178 1.55 -29.53 -20.32
CA MET A 178 1.19 -28.58 -19.26
C MET A 178 1.72 -28.98 -17.89
N ASP A 179 1.61 -30.25 -17.51
CA ASP A 179 2.09 -30.75 -16.22
C ASP A 179 3.61 -30.69 -16.14
N GLY A 180 4.31 -31.02 -17.23
CA GLY A 180 5.75 -30.83 -17.34
C GLY A 180 6.13 -29.36 -17.12
N TRP A 181 5.52 -28.43 -17.87
CA TRP A 181 5.76 -27.01 -17.71
C TRP A 181 5.48 -26.52 -16.28
N MET A 182 4.32 -26.89 -15.70
CA MET A 182 4.01 -26.53 -14.32
C MET A 182 5.03 -27.09 -13.33
N ALA A 183 5.49 -28.33 -13.50
CA ALA A 183 6.52 -28.89 -12.63
C ALA A 183 7.84 -28.11 -12.74
N GLY A 184 8.24 -27.73 -13.96
CA GLY A 184 9.49 -26.98 -14.20
C GLY A 184 9.45 -25.55 -13.66
N LEU A 185 8.31 -24.86 -13.80
CA LEU A 185 8.13 -23.49 -13.31
C LEU A 185 8.29 -23.36 -11.79
N GLY A 186 8.05 -24.44 -11.04
CA GLY A 186 8.16 -24.52 -9.59
C GLY A 186 9.46 -25.18 -9.11
N ALA A 187 10.36 -25.52 -10.03
CA ALA A 187 11.65 -26.10 -9.72
C ALA A 187 12.67 -24.98 -9.41
N ALA A 188 13.06 -24.88 -8.14
CA ALA A 188 14.07 -23.91 -7.70
C ALA A 188 15.49 -24.37 -8.06
N LEU A 189 16.30 -23.46 -8.58
CA LEU A 189 17.71 -23.69 -8.90
C LEU A 189 18.60 -22.69 -8.13
N PRO A 190 19.25 -23.13 -7.03
CA PRO A 190 20.20 -22.29 -6.30
C PRO A 190 21.27 -21.69 -7.23
N PRO A 191 21.68 -20.42 -7.04
CA PRO A 191 21.34 -19.52 -5.93
C PRO A 191 19.98 -18.83 -6.08
N ASN A 192 19.26 -19.04 -7.19
CA ASN A 192 18.02 -18.35 -7.50
C ASN A 192 16.79 -19.16 -7.06
N THR A 193 15.68 -18.47 -6.84
CA THR A 193 14.38 -19.13 -6.72
C THR A 193 13.89 -19.65 -8.08
N ASP A 194 12.80 -20.40 -8.10
CA ASP A 194 12.14 -20.88 -9.33
C ASP A 194 11.63 -19.73 -10.22
N ALA A 195 11.22 -20.07 -11.44
CA ALA A 195 10.80 -19.09 -12.45
C ALA A 195 9.66 -18.18 -11.96
N LEU A 196 8.72 -18.72 -11.18
CA LEU A 196 7.61 -17.95 -10.62
C LEU A 196 8.06 -16.99 -9.51
N GLY A 197 9.04 -17.40 -8.69
CA GLY A 197 9.66 -16.52 -7.69
C GLY A 197 10.46 -15.38 -8.33
N GLN A 198 11.17 -15.64 -9.43
CA GLN A 198 11.87 -14.61 -10.18
C GLN A 198 10.89 -13.62 -10.82
N LEU A 199 9.81 -14.12 -11.43
CA LEU A 199 8.73 -13.30 -11.98
C LEU A 199 8.09 -12.41 -10.91
N LEU A 200 7.81 -12.97 -9.73
CA LEU A 200 7.27 -12.22 -8.59
C LEU A 200 8.21 -11.07 -8.18
N SER A 201 9.53 -11.29 -8.17
CA SER A 201 10.52 -10.24 -7.91
C SER A 201 10.47 -9.12 -8.95
N GLU A 202 10.37 -9.46 -10.24
CA GLU A 202 10.24 -8.47 -11.31
C GLU A 202 8.93 -7.67 -11.21
N TYR A 203 7.82 -8.34 -10.88
CA TYR A 203 6.52 -7.69 -10.72
C TYR A 203 6.50 -6.78 -9.50
N ALA A 204 7.06 -7.21 -8.36
CA ALA A 204 7.19 -6.38 -7.17
C ALA A 204 8.02 -5.12 -7.47
N LYS A 205 9.17 -5.25 -8.14
CA LYS A 205 9.98 -4.11 -8.58
C LYS A 205 9.20 -3.13 -9.45
N ARG A 206 8.41 -3.65 -10.40
CA ARG A 206 7.58 -2.83 -11.28
C ARG A 206 6.50 -2.05 -10.51
N VAL A 207 5.83 -2.70 -9.56
CA VAL A 207 4.84 -2.05 -8.68
C VAL A 207 5.49 -0.96 -7.83
N PHE A 208 6.61 -1.25 -7.17
CA PHE A 208 7.31 -0.25 -6.37
C PHE A 208 7.79 0.94 -7.20
N THR A 209 8.31 0.68 -8.40
CA THR A 209 8.76 1.75 -9.31
C THR A 209 7.59 2.63 -9.74
N SER A 210 6.44 2.04 -10.08
CA SER A 210 5.21 2.80 -10.38
C SER A 210 4.78 3.68 -9.20
N GLN A 211 4.73 3.12 -7.99
CA GLN A 211 4.33 3.86 -6.81
C GLN A 211 5.29 5.02 -6.49
N LEU A 212 6.59 4.80 -6.62
CA LEU A 212 7.60 5.85 -6.42
C LEU A 212 7.49 6.95 -7.47
N GLN A 213 7.20 6.60 -8.73
CA GLN A 213 6.97 7.58 -9.80
C GLN A 213 5.71 8.40 -9.52
N HIS A 214 4.61 7.77 -9.12
CA HIS A 214 3.39 8.48 -8.74
C HIS A 214 3.60 9.44 -7.56
N LEU A 215 4.35 9.02 -6.53
CA LEU A 215 4.72 9.92 -5.43
C LEU A 215 5.60 11.09 -5.89
N LYS A 216 6.50 10.86 -6.84
CA LYS A 216 7.31 11.92 -7.44
C LYS A 216 6.43 12.93 -8.19
N ASP A 217 5.45 12.46 -8.97
CA ASP A 217 4.55 13.35 -9.72
C ASP A 217 3.70 14.21 -8.77
N ILE A 218 3.22 13.62 -7.67
CA ILE A 218 2.54 14.37 -6.60
C ILE A 218 3.48 15.40 -5.96
N ALA A 219 4.68 14.99 -5.58
CA ALA A 219 5.66 15.88 -4.96
C ALA A 219 6.03 17.04 -5.88
N GLY A 220 6.23 16.78 -7.17
CA GLY A 220 6.49 17.80 -8.19
C GLY A 220 5.34 18.79 -8.33
N THR A 221 4.09 18.30 -8.32
CA THR A 221 2.89 19.16 -8.35
C THR A 221 2.81 20.06 -7.13
N LEU A 222 2.96 19.48 -5.93
CA LEU A 222 2.99 20.22 -4.66
C LEU A 222 4.16 21.21 -4.60
N ALA A 223 5.30 20.88 -5.20
CA ALA A 223 6.47 21.75 -5.21
C ALA A 223 6.27 22.99 -6.09
N THR A 224 5.42 22.93 -7.11
CA THR A 224 5.07 24.08 -7.94
C THR A 224 3.90 24.91 -7.39
N GLU A 225 3.27 24.49 -6.29
CA GLU A 225 2.13 25.20 -5.70
C GLU A 225 2.61 26.43 -4.90
N GLU A 226 1.99 27.58 -5.18
CA GLU A 226 2.21 28.84 -4.46
C GLU A 226 1.34 28.89 -3.19
N ALA A 227 1.86 29.55 -2.14
CA ALA A 227 1.14 29.71 -0.88
C ALA A 227 0.89 31.19 -0.59
N ASP A 228 -0.36 31.59 -0.41
CA ASP A 228 -0.73 32.97 -0.12
C ASP A 228 -0.74 33.32 1.37
N ASP A 229 -0.97 32.32 2.22
CA ASP A 229 -1.14 32.49 3.66
C ASP A 229 -0.45 31.39 4.48
N ALA A 230 -0.31 31.64 5.78
CA ALA A 230 0.35 30.71 6.70
C ALA A 230 -0.35 29.34 6.81
N SER A 231 -1.67 29.28 6.56
CA SER A 231 -2.40 28.01 6.60
C SER A 231 -2.09 27.15 5.38
N GLN A 232 -1.93 27.76 4.21
CA GLN A 232 -1.54 27.11 2.96
C GLN A 232 -0.09 26.62 3.03
N VAL A 233 0.83 27.44 3.56
CA VAL A 233 2.23 27.03 3.81
C VAL A 233 2.28 25.78 4.70
N ALA A 234 1.55 25.78 5.82
CA ALA A 234 1.50 24.64 6.72
C ALA A 234 0.92 23.37 6.05
N LYS A 235 -0.12 23.52 5.22
CA LYS A 235 -0.72 22.41 4.45
C LYS A 235 0.26 21.84 3.44
N LEU A 236 0.91 22.69 2.63
CA LEU A 236 1.88 22.29 1.61
C LEU A 236 3.08 21.58 2.22
N ARG A 237 3.63 22.15 3.29
CA ARG A 237 4.70 21.52 4.06
C ARG A 237 4.29 20.12 4.54
N SER A 238 3.14 20.01 5.21
CA SER A 238 2.66 18.72 5.74
C SER A 238 2.40 17.69 4.63
N ALA A 239 1.89 18.13 3.48
CA ALA A 239 1.66 17.28 2.32
C ALA A 239 2.99 16.75 1.75
N LEU A 240 3.99 17.61 1.55
CA LEU A 240 5.32 17.20 1.07
C LEU A 240 6.03 16.29 2.07
N GLU A 241 5.97 16.57 3.38
CA GLU A 241 6.50 15.68 4.43
C GLU A 241 5.83 14.30 4.40
N SER A 242 4.51 14.25 4.17
CA SER A 242 3.75 13.00 4.06
C SER A 242 4.18 12.17 2.84
N VAL A 243 4.37 12.83 1.69
CA VAL A 243 4.83 12.18 0.45
C VAL A 243 6.24 11.64 0.63
N ASP A 244 7.16 12.41 1.21
CA ASP A 244 8.53 11.96 1.47
C ASP A 244 8.58 10.82 2.49
N HIS A 245 7.75 10.86 3.54
CA HIS A 245 7.62 9.75 4.49
C HIS A 245 7.13 8.46 3.80
N LYS A 246 6.10 8.55 2.95
CA LYS A 246 5.60 7.40 2.17
C LYS A 246 6.69 6.86 1.24
N ARG A 247 7.43 7.74 0.57
CA ARG A 247 8.56 7.37 -0.32
C ARG A 247 9.61 6.57 0.45
N ARG A 248 10.08 7.07 1.60
CA ARG A 248 11.06 6.35 2.46
C ARG A 248 10.55 4.99 2.90
N LYS A 249 9.27 4.89 3.27
CA LYS A 249 8.65 3.63 3.68
C LYS A 249 8.64 2.61 2.54
N ILE A 250 8.30 3.03 1.31
CA ILE A 250 8.33 2.16 0.12
C ILE A 250 9.76 1.70 -0.19
N LEU A 251 10.74 2.61 -0.15
CA LEU A 251 12.14 2.25 -0.38
C LEU A 251 12.65 1.25 0.65
N GLN A 252 12.28 1.42 1.92
CA GLN A 252 12.62 0.48 2.98
C GLN A 252 11.95 -0.89 2.75
N GLN A 253 10.66 -0.90 2.41
CA GLN A 253 9.92 -2.12 2.10
C GLN A 253 10.56 -2.86 0.91
N MET A 254 10.87 -2.14 -0.17
CA MET A 254 11.52 -2.70 -1.36
C MET A 254 12.90 -3.30 -1.03
N ARG A 255 13.68 -2.65 -0.16
CA ARG A 255 14.98 -3.18 0.29
C ARG A 255 14.81 -4.47 1.10
N ASN A 256 13.83 -4.52 1.98
CA ASN A 256 13.51 -5.71 2.77
C ASN A 256 13.02 -6.86 1.87
N ASP A 257 12.13 -6.57 0.92
CA ASP A 257 11.57 -7.56 0.00
C ASP A 257 12.60 -8.06 -1.02
N ALA A 258 13.50 -7.20 -1.49
CA ALA A 258 14.64 -7.60 -2.31
C ALA A 258 15.54 -8.60 -1.56
N ALA A 259 15.85 -8.32 -0.28
CA ALA A 259 16.64 -9.24 0.55
C ALA A 259 15.95 -10.60 0.76
N LEU A 260 14.61 -10.65 0.73
CA LEU A 260 13.84 -11.90 0.79
C LEU A 260 13.86 -12.69 -0.54
N LEU A 261 14.06 -12.01 -1.68
CA LEU A 261 13.93 -12.58 -3.02
C LEU A 261 15.28 -12.84 -3.73
N THR A 262 16.39 -12.27 -3.24
CA THR A 262 17.74 -12.52 -3.75
C THR A 262 18.64 -13.04 -2.63
N LEU A 263 19.16 -14.27 -2.79
CA LEU A 263 20.18 -14.85 -1.90
C LEU A 263 21.57 -14.19 -2.07
N GLU A 264 21.81 -13.42 -3.13
CA GLU A 264 23.05 -12.70 -3.35
C GLU A 264 22.82 -11.26 -3.84
N ASN A 265 23.60 -10.33 -3.28
CA ASN A 265 23.49 -8.86 -3.33
C ASN A 265 23.73 -8.20 -4.72
N GLY A 266 23.32 -8.85 -5.81
CA GLY A 266 23.79 -8.53 -7.17
C GLY A 266 22.84 -7.73 -8.07
N SER A 267 21.70 -7.21 -7.61
CA SER A 267 20.87 -6.37 -8.48
C SER A 267 21.42 -4.94 -8.53
N SER A 268 21.63 -4.42 -9.73
CA SER A 268 21.99 -3.03 -10.00
C SER A 268 21.11 -2.08 -9.15
N PRO A 269 21.70 -1.07 -8.49
CA PRO A 269 20.96 -0.15 -7.64
C PRO A 269 19.83 0.46 -8.48
N ILE A 270 18.60 0.30 -7.97
CA ILE A 270 17.42 0.90 -8.59
C ILE A 270 17.69 2.40 -8.67
N GLN A 271 17.70 2.94 -9.90
CA GLN A 271 17.87 4.37 -10.13
C GLN A 271 16.70 5.09 -9.47
N ASN A 272 16.97 5.68 -8.31
CA ASN A 272 16.01 6.54 -7.66
C ASN A 272 15.90 7.82 -8.49
N PRO A 273 14.68 8.26 -8.84
CA PRO A 273 14.52 9.56 -9.46
C PRO A 273 15.05 10.65 -8.51
N SER A 274 15.74 11.65 -9.06
CA SER A 274 16.20 12.81 -8.30
C SER A 274 15.03 13.51 -7.62
N THR A 275 15.20 13.87 -6.34
CA THR A 275 14.24 14.67 -5.55
C THR A 275 14.81 15.99 -5.05
N ALA A 276 15.92 16.43 -5.64
CA ALA A 276 16.63 17.61 -5.15
C ALA A 276 15.76 18.89 -5.16
N ALA A 277 14.87 19.03 -6.13
CA ALA A 277 13.99 20.20 -6.23
C ALA A 277 12.89 20.17 -5.17
N GLU A 278 12.30 19.01 -4.92
CA GLU A 278 11.25 18.79 -3.92
C GLU A 278 11.82 18.90 -2.50
N ASP A 279 13.03 18.39 -2.27
CA ASP A 279 13.76 18.52 -1.01
C ASP A 279 14.12 19.99 -0.73
N ALA A 280 14.55 20.74 -1.76
CA ALA A 280 14.78 22.19 -1.65
C ALA A 280 13.48 22.96 -1.38
N ARG A 281 12.37 22.56 -2.00
CA ARG A 281 11.05 23.14 -1.73
C ARG A 281 10.63 22.92 -0.29
N LEU A 282 10.74 21.69 0.22
CA LEU A 282 10.38 21.36 1.58
C LEU A 282 11.23 22.18 2.58
N ALA A 283 12.55 22.30 2.34
CA ALA A 283 13.43 23.15 3.15
C ALA A 283 12.99 24.63 3.15
N SER A 284 12.60 25.16 1.99
CA SER A 284 12.08 26.52 1.88
C SER A 284 10.79 26.72 2.67
N LEU A 285 9.82 25.80 2.56
CA LEU A 285 8.56 25.85 3.32
C LEU A 285 8.78 25.72 4.83
N ILE A 286 9.79 24.94 5.26
CA ILE A 286 10.19 24.85 6.68
C ILE A 286 10.66 26.22 7.18
N SER A 287 11.54 26.88 6.42
CA SER A 287 12.06 28.22 6.74
C SER A 287 10.95 29.28 6.70
N LEU A 288 10.06 29.24 5.71
CA LEU A 288 8.92 30.14 5.58
C LEU A 288 7.96 30.01 6.76
N ASP A 289 7.58 28.79 7.16
CA ASP A 289 6.75 28.56 8.35
C ASP A 289 7.39 29.14 9.62
N GLY A 290 8.72 29.03 9.75
CA GLY A 290 9.49 29.67 10.84
C GLY A 290 9.38 31.19 10.84
N ILE A 291 9.51 31.83 9.67
CA ILE A 291 9.33 33.28 9.48
C ILE A 291 7.89 33.68 9.85
N LEU A 292 6.88 32.96 9.33
CA LEU A 292 5.47 33.28 9.55
C LEU A 292 5.04 33.14 11.01
N LYS A 293 5.62 32.19 11.75
CA LYS A 293 5.43 32.07 13.20
C LYS A 293 5.97 33.30 13.94
N GLN A 294 7.18 33.74 13.61
CA GLN A 294 7.78 34.94 14.22
C GLN A 294 6.97 36.21 13.88
N VAL A 295 6.53 36.36 12.63
CA VAL A 295 5.63 37.45 12.20
C VAL A 295 4.32 37.45 13.00
N LYS A 296 3.70 36.27 13.18
CA LYS A 296 2.47 36.13 13.96
C LYS A 296 2.67 36.48 15.44
N ASP A 297 3.80 36.10 16.02
CA ASP A 297 4.15 36.42 17.40
C ASP A 297 4.36 37.93 17.61
N ILE A 298 5.07 38.60 16.70
CA ILE A 298 5.24 40.08 16.71
C ILE A 298 3.88 40.76 16.59
N THR A 299 3.04 40.31 15.65
CA THR A 299 1.69 40.82 15.43
C THR A 299 0.84 40.71 16.70
N ARG A 300 0.85 39.54 17.35
CA ARG A 300 0.14 39.29 18.63
C ARG A 300 0.66 40.17 19.77
N GLN A 301 1.97 40.39 19.85
CA GLN A 301 2.53 41.29 20.87
C GLN A 301 2.14 42.76 20.63
N SER A 302 1.92 43.14 19.37
CA SER A 302 1.50 44.51 19.01
C SER A 302 0.03 44.81 19.29
N SER A 303 -0.83 43.79 19.28
CA SER A 303 -2.28 43.96 19.49
C SER A 303 -2.69 44.00 20.97
N VAL A 304 -1.87 43.49 21.89
CA VAL A 304 -2.22 43.31 23.31
C VAL A 304 -1.74 44.47 24.19
N ILE A 305 -0.79 45.29 23.74
CA ILE A 305 -0.09 46.26 24.60
C ILE A 305 -0.09 47.64 23.94
N SER A 306 -0.46 48.68 24.69
CA SER A 306 -0.12 50.08 24.35
C SER A 306 1.41 50.20 24.30
N MET A 307 1.99 50.20 23.10
CA MET A 307 3.43 50.08 22.89
C MET A 307 4.15 51.43 23.02
N GLY A 308 5.17 51.50 23.88
CA GLY A 308 6.11 52.62 23.91
C GLY A 308 7.00 52.69 22.66
N ARG A 309 7.51 53.89 22.34
CA ARG A 309 8.35 54.17 21.15
C ARG A 309 9.55 53.22 21.02
N SER A 310 10.21 52.86 22.12
CA SER A 310 11.37 51.94 22.13
C SER A 310 10.99 50.50 21.74
N LYS A 311 9.89 49.98 22.27
CA LYS A 311 9.38 48.62 21.96
C LYS A 311 8.91 48.52 20.51
N LYS A 312 8.28 49.57 19.98
CA LYS A 312 7.93 49.68 18.55
C LYS A 312 9.17 49.61 17.66
N LYS A 313 10.21 50.38 17.98
CA LYS A 313 11.47 50.37 17.22
C LYS A 313 12.12 48.97 17.21
N ALA A 314 12.11 48.27 18.34
CA ALA A 314 12.61 46.91 18.44
C ALA A 314 11.80 45.90 17.59
N MET A 315 10.47 46.00 17.58
CA MET A 315 9.61 45.15 16.74
C MET A 315 9.82 45.39 15.24
N LEU A 316 10.00 46.65 14.82
CA LEU A 316 10.30 46.98 13.43
C LEU A 316 11.66 46.44 12.98
N ALA A 317 12.68 46.55 13.83
CA ALA A 317 14.00 45.96 13.58
C ALA A 317 13.93 44.42 13.47
N SER A 318 13.15 43.76 14.31
CA SER A 318 12.94 42.31 14.20
C SER A 318 12.23 41.90 12.90
N LEU A 319 11.32 42.74 12.37
CA LEU A 319 10.71 42.53 11.05
C LEU A 319 11.71 42.77 9.91
N ASP A 320 12.67 43.70 10.06
CA ASP A 320 13.78 43.88 9.10
C ASP A 320 14.68 42.65 9.07
N GLU A 321 15.08 42.11 10.24
CA GLU A 321 15.87 40.87 10.34
C GLU A 321 15.16 39.65 9.73
N LEU A 322 13.83 39.62 9.75
CA LEU A 322 13.04 38.60 9.06
C LEU A 322 13.08 38.79 7.54
N GLY A 323 13.07 40.05 7.07
CA GLY A 323 13.27 40.39 5.66
C GLY A 323 14.66 40.00 5.15
N GLU A 324 15.70 40.18 5.96
CA GLU A 324 17.08 39.78 5.63
C GLU A 324 17.26 38.26 5.49
N ARG A 325 16.37 37.46 6.09
CA ARG A 325 16.36 35.99 5.96
C ARG A 325 15.66 35.51 4.68
N MET A 326 15.03 36.38 3.90
CA MET A 326 14.33 36.02 2.67
C MET A 326 15.18 35.29 1.61
N PRO A 327 16.47 35.62 1.37
CA PRO A 327 17.29 34.94 0.37
C PRO A 327 17.52 33.44 0.65
N SER A 328 17.19 32.96 1.86
CA SER A 328 17.22 31.54 2.20
C SER A 328 16.00 30.75 1.70
N LEU A 329 14.96 31.45 1.23
CA LEU A 329 13.76 30.89 0.65
C LEU A 329 13.91 30.77 -0.87
N LEU A 330 13.22 29.81 -1.47
CA LEU A 330 13.02 29.75 -2.91
C LEU A 330 12.17 30.94 -3.40
N ASP A 331 12.40 31.37 -4.64
CA ASP A 331 11.75 32.53 -5.25
C ASP A 331 10.21 32.46 -5.17
N ILE A 332 9.64 31.27 -5.30
CA ILE A 332 8.20 31.00 -5.20
C ILE A 332 7.59 31.37 -3.82
N ASP A 333 8.40 31.41 -2.76
CA ASP A 333 7.96 31.72 -1.39
C ASP A 333 8.16 33.20 -1.01
N HIS A 334 8.94 33.95 -1.80
CA HIS A 334 9.23 35.36 -1.51
C HIS A 334 7.96 36.22 -1.45
N PRO A 335 6.98 36.10 -2.37
CA PRO A 335 5.77 36.91 -2.32
C PRO A 335 4.97 36.71 -1.04
N CYS A 336 4.90 35.47 -0.54
CA CYS A 336 4.21 35.14 0.70
C CYS A 336 4.89 35.80 1.90
N ALA A 337 6.21 35.61 2.03
CA ALA A 337 7.00 36.20 3.11
C ALA A 337 6.89 37.72 3.12
N GLN A 338 7.09 38.38 1.97
CA GLN A 338 7.02 39.83 1.83
C GLN A 338 5.65 40.37 2.25
N ARG A 339 4.58 39.75 1.76
CA ARG A 339 3.21 40.19 2.05
C ARG A 339 2.91 40.12 3.55
N GLN A 340 3.32 39.03 4.21
CA GLN A 340 3.06 38.83 5.64
C GLN A 340 3.92 39.77 6.52
N ILE A 341 5.19 39.95 6.17
CA ILE A 341 6.09 40.92 6.86
C ILE A 341 5.57 42.35 6.68
N ALA A 342 5.19 42.75 5.46
CA ALA A 342 4.66 44.08 5.18
C ALA A 342 3.34 44.34 5.92
N ASN A 343 2.45 43.36 6.00
CA ASN A 343 1.20 43.46 6.76
C ASN A 343 1.46 43.64 8.27
N ALA A 344 2.40 42.88 8.84
CA ALA A 344 2.78 43.02 10.24
C ALA A 344 3.44 44.38 10.52
N ARG A 345 4.31 44.86 9.63
CA ARG A 345 4.92 46.19 9.73
C ARG A 345 3.86 47.29 9.78
N ARG A 346 2.87 47.26 8.87
CA ARG A 346 1.76 48.21 8.86
C ARG A 346 0.95 48.18 10.16
N LEU A 347 0.78 47.02 10.79
CA LEU A 347 0.06 46.90 12.05
C LEU A 347 0.86 47.49 13.23
N VAL A 348 2.15 47.18 13.31
CA VAL A 348 3.10 47.73 14.31
C VAL A 348 3.26 49.25 14.17
N GLU A 349 3.19 49.77 12.95
CA GLU A 349 3.22 51.21 12.69
C GLU A 349 1.98 51.92 13.23
N LYS A 350 0.80 51.31 13.08
CA LYS A 350 -0.50 51.87 13.47
C LYS A 350 -0.80 51.80 14.98
N SER A 351 -0.09 51.00 15.78
CA SER A 351 -0.37 50.80 17.21
C SER A 351 0.07 51.95 18.15
N VAL A 352 0.11 53.19 17.68
CA VAL A 352 0.61 54.36 18.45
C VAL A 352 -0.49 54.99 19.32
N ARG A 353 -0.10 55.36 20.55
CA ARG A 353 -0.73 56.39 21.38
C ARG A 353 0.12 57.67 21.25
N GLU A 354 -0.48 58.77 20.83
CA GLU A 354 0.13 60.10 20.95
C GLU A 354 -0.04 60.56 22.40
N GLU A 355 1.07 60.75 23.14
CA GLU A 355 1.29 61.86 24.08
C GLU A 355 2.65 61.72 24.77
N ASP A 356 3.43 62.81 24.71
CA ASP A 356 4.59 63.11 25.53
C ASP A 356 4.13 63.94 26.77
N ASP A 357 4.86 63.79 27.89
CA ASP A 357 4.92 64.58 29.15
C ASP A 357 4.09 64.19 30.41
N PRO A 358 4.54 64.50 31.66
CA PRO A 358 4.83 63.47 32.67
C PRO A 358 4.11 63.66 34.04
N ALA A 359 3.61 62.54 34.59
CA ALA A 359 3.30 62.24 36.02
C ALA A 359 2.27 63.15 36.77
N PRO A 360 1.69 62.76 37.94
CA PRO A 360 1.99 61.62 38.80
C PRO A 360 0.80 60.76 39.30
N GLU A 361 1.19 59.62 39.87
CA GLU A 361 0.56 58.70 40.84
C GLU A 361 -0.79 59.05 41.48
N ILE A 362 -1.71 58.07 41.50
CA ILE A 362 -2.62 57.82 42.65
C ILE A 362 -2.79 56.31 42.86
N HIS A 363 -2.35 55.84 44.03
CA HIS A 363 -2.68 54.55 44.65
C HIS A 363 -4.15 54.52 45.14
N HIS A 364 -4.83 53.37 45.09
CA HIS A 364 -5.71 52.78 46.12
C HIS A 364 -6.32 51.47 45.57
N ALA A 365 -5.92 50.29 46.05
CA ALA A 365 -6.40 49.58 47.25
C ALA A 365 -7.83 48.96 47.12
N GLN A 366 -7.86 47.69 46.68
CA GLN A 366 -8.47 46.55 47.39
C GLN A 366 -9.93 46.64 47.91
N ARG A 367 -10.82 45.77 47.39
CA ARG A 367 -11.48 44.70 48.19
C ARG A 367 -12.28 43.69 47.35
N PRO A 368 -12.41 42.44 47.83
CA PRO A 368 -13.08 41.32 47.16
C PRO A 368 -14.57 41.25 47.53
N SER A 369 -15.37 40.57 46.73
CA SER A 369 -16.69 40.05 47.15
C SER A 369 -16.82 38.61 46.69
N ALA A 370 -16.92 37.73 47.69
CA ALA A 370 -17.45 36.39 47.57
C ALA A 370 -18.91 36.43 48.03
N GLU A 371 -19.80 35.76 47.30
CA GLU A 371 -20.84 34.85 47.79
C GLU A 371 -21.71 34.42 46.57
N LEU A 372 -21.53 33.19 46.09
CA LEU A 372 -22.21 31.95 46.48
C LEU A 372 -23.54 31.75 45.73
N GLY A 373 -23.47 30.97 44.65
CA GLY A 373 -24.61 30.41 43.93
C GLY A 373 -24.23 29.02 43.40
N SER A 374 -24.75 28.00 44.05
CA SER A 374 -24.52 26.58 43.78
C SER A 374 -25.04 26.17 42.40
N GLY A 375 -24.13 25.85 41.49
CA GLY A 375 -24.34 25.01 40.32
C GLY A 375 -22.96 24.67 39.77
N THR A 376 -22.59 23.39 39.71
CA THR A 376 -21.34 22.96 39.07
C THR A 376 -21.45 23.24 37.57
N ASP A 377 -21.23 24.48 37.17
CA ASP A 377 -21.15 24.89 35.77
C ASP A 377 -19.92 24.21 35.18
N THR A 378 -20.17 23.12 34.47
CA THR A 378 -19.17 22.47 33.62
C THR A 378 -19.07 23.31 32.35
N ASP A 379 -18.45 24.48 32.48
CA ASP A 379 -18.30 25.41 31.37
C ASP A 379 -17.31 24.81 30.35
N VAL A 380 -17.83 24.49 29.17
CA VAL A 380 -17.10 23.86 28.06
C VAL A 380 -17.10 24.85 26.90
N ALA A 381 -15.94 25.47 26.67
CA ALA A 381 -15.77 26.53 25.68
C ALA A 381 -16.00 26.07 24.22
N GLN A 382 -15.78 24.78 23.93
CA GLN A 382 -15.92 24.23 22.58
C GLN A 382 -16.35 22.76 22.59
N TRP A 383 -17.35 22.45 21.75
CA TRP A 383 -17.87 21.10 21.54
C TRP A 383 -17.48 20.57 20.17
N ASN A 384 -16.99 19.33 20.12
CA ASN A 384 -16.74 18.58 18.89
C ASN A 384 -17.72 17.42 18.79
N VAL A 385 -18.35 17.24 17.62
CA VAL A 385 -19.37 16.21 17.43
C VAL A 385 -18.77 15.00 16.73
N LEU A 386 -18.98 13.80 17.29
CA LEU A 386 -18.62 12.53 16.68
C LEU A 386 -19.87 11.68 16.46
N GLN A 387 -19.90 11.02 15.30
CA GLN A 387 -20.93 10.07 14.95
C GLN A 387 -20.32 8.66 14.89
N PHE A 388 -20.93 7.72 15.63
CA PHE A 388 -20.54 6.31 15.63
C PHE A 388 -21.61 5.48 14.94
N ASN A 389 -21.22 4.78 13.88
CA ASN A 389 -22.11 3.87 13.15
C ASN A 389 -22.04 2.49 13.81
N THR A 390 -23.17 2.01 14.32
CA THR A 390 -23.27 0.76 15.10
C THR A 390 -23.94 -0.38 14.34
N GLY A 391 -24.23 -0.21 13.05
CA GLY A 391 -24.92 -1.21 12.22
C GLY A 391 -26.44 -1.21 12.36
N SER A 392 -27.00 -0.44 13.30
CA SER A 392 -28.44 -0.10 13.37
C SER A 392 -28.77 1.12 12.51
N THR A 393 -30.05 1.36 12.23
CA THR A 393 -30.54 2.46 11.37
C THR A 393 -30.30 3.87 11.95
N THR A 394 -30.04 3.98 13.26
CA THR A 394 -29.76 5.26 13.95
C THR A 394 -28.33 5.27 14.50
N PRO A 395 -27.46 6.21 14.06
CA PRO A 395 -26.11 6.33 14.57
C PRO A 395 -26.07 6.99 15.95
N PHE A 396 -25.02 6.73 16.74
CA PHE A 396 -24.82 7.40 18.03
C PHE A 396 -24.09 8.73 17.82
N ILE A 397 -24.64 9.81 18.36
CA ILE A 397 -24.05 11.15 18.28
C ILE A 397 -23.52 11.52 19.67
N ILE A 398 -22.21 11.76 19.77
CA ILE A 398 -21.53 12.15 21.01
C ILE A 398 -20.82 13.48 20.79
N LYS A 399 -21.16 14.49 21.59
CA LYS A 399 -20.43 15.76 21.64
C LYS A 399 -19.37 15.65 22.74
N CYS A 400 -18.12 16.01 22.46
CA CYS A 400 -17.04 16.04 23.45
C CYS A 400 -16.36 17.41 23.52
N GLY A 401 -15.92 17.78 24.71
CA GLY A 401 -15.16 19.00 24.99
C GLY A 401 -14.27 18.82 26.21
N ALA A 402 -13.67 19.91 26.67
CA ALA A 402 -12.90 19.93 27.91
C ALA A 402 -13.45 20.99 28.86
N ASN A 403 -13.44 20.68 30.16
CA ASN A 403 -13.68 21.67 31.20
C ASN A 403 -12.40 22.47 31.50
N SER A 404 -12.51 23.44 32.42
CA SER A 404 -11.38 24.25 32.92
C SER A 404 -10.25 23.43 33.55
N ASN A 405 -10.53 22.19 33.98
CA ASN A 405 -9.56 21.27 34.61
C ASN A 405 -8.87 20.35 33.59
N SER A 406 -9.08 20.57 32.28
CA SER A 406 -8.55 19.70 31.23
C SER A 406 -9.02 18.23 31.36
N GLU A 407 -10.28 18.04 31.75
CA GLU A 407 -10.95 16.74 31.79
C GLU A 407 -11.90 16.60 30.60
N LEU A 408 -12.03 15.38 30.07
CA LEU A 408 -12.93 15.10 28.97
C LEU A 408 -14.38 15.17 29.45
N VAL A 409 -15.17 16.07 28.85
CA VAL A 409 -16.61 16.19 29.09
C VAL A 409 -17.35 15.70 27.86
N ILE A 410 -18.37 14.89 28.05
CA ILE A 410 -19.25 14.43 26.98
C ILE A 410 -20.68 14.91 27.19
N LYS A 411 -21.36 15.11 26.06
CA LYS A 411 -22.77 15.45 25.98
C LYS A 411 -23.43 14.58 24.91
N ALA A 412 -24.40 13.78 25.31
CA ALA A 412 -25.16 12.89 24.44
C ALA A 412 -26.54 12.61 25.04
N ASP A 413 -27.45 12.02 24.26
CA ASP A 413 -28.76 11.62 24.76
C ASP A 413 -28.64 10.63 25.93
N ALA A 414 -29.43 10.85 26.98
CA ALA A 414 -29.42 9.99 28.16
C ALA A 414 -29.80 8.54 27.81
N LYS A 415 -30.73 8.35 26.86
CA LYS A 415 -31.15 7.04 26.34
C LYS A 415 -31.16 7.02 24.82
N VAL A 416 -30.61 5.97 24.22
CA VAL A 416 -30.53 5.73 22.77
C VAL A 416 -31.91 5.40 22.18
N GLN A 417 -32.76 4.69 22.93
CA GLN A 417 -34.10 4.29 22.47
C GLN A 417 -35.14 5.43 22.58
N GLU A 418 -34.86 6.46 23.37
CA GLU A 418 -35.74 7.61 23.61
C GLU A 418 -34.96 8.93 23.46
N PRO A 419 -34.64 9.39 22.24
CA PRO A 419 -33.87 10.63 22.01
C PRO A 419 -34.60 11.92 22.49
N LYS A 420 -35.84 11.80 22.97
CA LYS A 420 -36.57 12.89 23.66
C LYS A 420 -36.27 12.97 25.16
N GLY A 421 -35.46 12.05 25.70
CA GLY A 421 -35.16 11.91 27.13
C GLY A 421 -34.17 12.91 27.72
N GLY A 422 -33.77 13.93 26.96
CA GLY A 422 -32.82 14.96 27.37
C GLY A 422 -31.34 14.57 27.15
N GLU A 423 -30.54 15.54 26.74
CA GLU A 423 -29.08 15.40 26.63
C GLU A 423 -28.47 15.47 28.06
N ILE A 424 -27.64 14.48 28.43
CA ILE A 424 -26.89 14.49 29.69
C ILE A 424 -25.44 14.93 29.44
N VAL A 425 -24.92 15.80 30.31
CA VAL A 425 -23.52 16.27 30.28
C VAL A 425 -22.77 15.62 31.44
N ARG A 426 -21.67 14.93 31.15
CA ARG A 426 -20.85 14.23 32.17
C ARG A 426 -19.36 14.35 31.90
N VAL A 427 -18.59 14.48 32.98
CA VAL A 427 -17.14 14.29 32.95
C VAL A 427 -16.86 12.78 32.84
N VAL A 428 -16.00 12.40 31.91
CA VAL A 428 -15.67 11.01 31.62
C VAL A 428 -14.44 10.59 32.42
N PRO A 429 -14.48 9.48 33.18
CA PRO A 429 -13.34 9.07 34.01
C PRO A 429 -12.13 8.67 33.15
N ARG A 430 -10.92 8.98 33.61
CA ARG A 430 -9.69 8.57 32.91
C ARG A 430 -9.59 7.03 32.86
N PRO A 431 -9.00 6.43 31.82
CA PRO A 431 -8.88 4.98 31.70
C PRO A 431 -8.15 4.29 32.87
N SER A 432 -7.23 4.98 33.52
CA SER A 432 -6.50 4.48 34.69
C SER A 432 -7.40 4.18 35.89
N VAL A 433 -8.57 4.82 35.99
CA VAL A 433 -9.55 4.55 37.06
C VAL A 433 -10.08 3.12 36.95
N LEU A 434 -10.13 2.54 35.74
CA LEU A 434 -10.62 1.18 35.53
C LEU A 434 -9.56 0.10 35.79
N GLU A 435 -8.33 0.50 36.14
CA GLU A 435 -7.26 -0.44 36.47
C GLU A 435 -7.65 -1.23 37.73
N ASN A 436 -7.54 -2.56 37.67
CA ASN A 436 -7.95 -3.50 38.73
C ASN A 436 -9.45 -3.58 39.09
N MET A 437 -10.35 -2.89 38.37
CA MET A 437 -11.80 -3.06 38.56
C MET A 437 -12.32 -4.36 37.93
N SER A 438 -13.36 -4.92 38.53
CA SER A 438 -14.18 -6.01 37.98
C SER A 438 -15.17 -5.51 36.93
N LEU A 439 -15.73 -6.42 36.13
CA LEU A 439 -16.70 -6.06 35.10
C LEU A 439 -17.97 -5.41 35.68
N ASP A 440 -18.41 -5.81 36.88
CA ASP A 440 -19.63 -5.29 37.48
C ASP A 440 -19.42 -3.90 38.09
N GLU A 441 -18.24 -3.63 38.67
CA GLU A 441 -17.85 -2.28 39.10
C GLU A 441 -17.77 -1.31 37.90
N MET A 442 -17.23 -1.77 36.76
CA MET A 442 -17.21 -0.97 35.53
C MET A 442 -18.62 -0.64 35.02
N LYS A 443 -19.56 -1.60 35.09
CA LYS A 443 -20.96 -1.36 34.70
C LYS A 443 -21.62 -0.31 35.60
N GLN A 444 -21.30 -0.31 36.89
CA GLN A 444 -21.82 0.68 37.81
C GLN A 444 -21.33 2.09 37.43
N ILE A 445 -20.02 2.26 37.18
CA ILE A 445 -19.48 3.55 36.71
C ILE A 445 -20.12 3.98 35.38
N PHE A 446 -20.30 3.05 34.44
CA PHE A 446 -20.88 3.36 33.14
C PHE A 446 -22.39 3.62 33.18
N SER A 447 -23.09 3.26 34.27
CA SER A 447 -24.50 3.60 34.45
C SER A 447 -24.75 5.10 34.64
N GLU A 448 -23.70 5.85 35.03
CA GLU A 448 -23.76 7.31 35.22
C GLU A 448 -23.43 8.11 33.94
N LEU A 449 -22.95 7.41 32.89
CA LEU A 449 -22.57 7.98 31.60
C LEU A 449 -23.73 7.87 30.58
N PRO A 450 -23.75 8.70 29.52
CA PRO A 450 -24.75 8.55 28.45
C PRO A 450 -24.74 7.13 27.88
N GLU A 451 -25.93 6.55 27.66
CA GLU A 451 -26.10 5.15 27.25
C GLU A 451 -25.28 4.79 25.99
N ALA A 452 -25.18 5.73 25.04
CA ALA A 452 -24.37 5.56 23.82
C ALA A 452 -22.89 5.27 24.11
N LEU A 453 -22.30 5.94 25.10
CA LEU A 453 -20.90 5.74 25.48
C LEU A 453 -20.72 4.37 26.14
N SER A 454 -21.65 4.01 27.03
CA SER A 454 -21.64 2.73 27.76
C SER A 454 -21.77 1.55 26.80
N LEU A 455 -22.64 1.65 25.79
CA LEU A 455 -22.79 0.64 24.74
C LEU A 455 -21.54 0.49 23.86
N LEU A 456 -20.85 1.59 23.56
CA LEU A 456 -19.59 1.55 22.78
C LEU A 456 -18.41 0.98 23.60
N ALA A 457 -18.41 1.19 24.91
CA ALA A 457 -17.33 0.78 25.80
C ALA A 457 -17.46 -0.67 26.30
N LEU A 458 -18.66 -1.16 26.57
CA LEU A 458 -18.88 -2.47 27.19
C LEU A 458 -18.50 -3.65 26.27
N ALA A 459 -17.86 -4.66 26.86
CA ALA A 459 -17.54 -5.95 26.23
C ALA A 459 -17.97 -7.12 27.13
N ARG A 460 -17.73 -8.35 26.65
CA ARG A 460 -18.03 -9.58 27.40
C ARG A 460 -17.08 -9.85 28.57
N THR A 461 -15.90 -9.21 28.59
CA THR A 461 -14.85 -9.41 29.59
C THR A 461 -14.37 -8.07 30.13
N ALA A 462 -13.87 -8.04 31.37
CA ALA A 462 -13.31 -6.82 31.98
C ALA A 462 -12.16 -6.24 31.15
N ASP A 463 -11.24 -7.09 30.67
CA ASP A 463 -10.13 -6.67 29.79
C ASP A 463 -10.62 -6.09 28.47
N GLY A 464 -11.64 -6.72 27.87
CA GLY A 464 -12.26 -6.21 26.65
C GLY A 464 -12.90 -4.83 26.86
N THR A 465 -13.58 -4.64 27.99
CA THR A 465 -14.20 -3.37 28.37
C THR A 465 -13.13 -2.28 28.60
N ARG A 466 -12.05 -2.60 29.32
CA ARG A 466 -10.92 -1.67 29.53
C ARG A 466 -10.27 -1.26 28.21
N ALA A 467 -10.02 -2.21 27.31
CA ALA A 467 -9.40 -1.93 26.01
C ALA A 467 -10.31 -1.06 25.12
N ARG A 468 -11.61 -1.38 25.05
CA ARG A 468 -12.59 -0.60 24.28
C ARG A 468 -12.77 0.80 24.84
N TYR A 469 -12.93 0.92 26.16
CA TYR A 469 -13.06 2.20 26.84
C TYR A 469 -11.82 3.07 26.66
N SER A 470 -10.62 2.52 26.84
CA SER A 470 -9.37 3.26 26.64
C SER A 470 -9.22 3.78 25.20
N ARG A 471 -9.63 2.98 24.20
CA ARG A 471 -9.63 3.39 22.79
C ARG A 471 -10.69 4.46 22.50
N LEU A 472 -11.89 4.32 23.05
CA LEU A 472 -12.98 5.29 22.91
C LEU A 472 -12.62 6.63 23.55
N TYR A 473 -12.10 6.60 24.78
CA TYR A 473 -11.61 7.77 25.50
C TYR A 473 -10.55 8.52 24.69
N ARG A 474 -9.54 7.81 24.17
CA ARG A 474 -8.51 8.40 23.30
C ARG A 474 -9.09 9.01 22.04
N THR A 475 -10.02 8.32 21.38
CA THR A 475 -10.67 8.82 20.16
C THR A 475 -11.41 10.13 20.41
N LEU A 476 -12.13 10.23 21.53
CA LEU A 476 -12.86 11.44 21.92
C LEU A 476 -11.90 12.57 22.35
N ALA A 477 -10.90 12.27 23.18
CA ALA A 477 -9.94 13.24 23.67
C ALA A 477 -9.05 13.82 22.55
N MET A 478 -8.66 13.01 21.56
CA MET A 478 -7.91 13.49 20.37
C MET A 478 -8.66 14.56 19.58
N LYS A 479 -9.99 14.56 19.62
CA LYS A 479 -10.82 15.56 18.93
C LYS A 479 -10.91 16.87 19.70
N VAL A 480 -10.49 16.92 20.95
CA VAL A 480 -10.51 18.12 21.80
C VAL A 480 -9.10 18.74 21.83
N PRO A 481 -8.86 19.90 21.21
CA PRO A 481 -7.52 20.48 21.08
C PRO A 481 -6.77 20.68 22.40
N SER A 482 -7.46 21.04 23.48
CA SER A 482 -6.89 21.26 24.80
C SER A 482 -6.47 19.98 25.53
N LEU A 483 -6.88 18.79 25.05
CA LEU A 483 -6.53 17.50 25.65
C LEU A 483 -5.41 16.76 24.89
N ARG A 484 -4.81 17.38 23.86
CA ARG A 484 -3.80 16.72 23.01
C ARG A 484 -2.56 16.25 23.79
N ASP A 485 -2.09 17.04 24.75
CA ASP A 485 -0.93 16.69 25.56
C ASP A 485 -1.23 15.51 26.49
N LEU A 486 -2.43 15.47 27.07
CA LEU A 486 -2.92 14.35 27.88
C LEU A 486 -3.02 13.04 27.07
N VAL A 487 -3.42 13.12 25.80
CA VAL A 487 -3.42 11.94 24.91
C VAL A 487 -1.99 11.43 24.69
N GLY A 488 -1.01 12.33 24.53
CA GLY A 488 0.40 11.96 24.38
C GLY A 488 0.98 11.24 25.61
N GLU A 489 0.52 11.56 26.81
CA GLU A 489 0.89 10.82 28.04
C GLU A 489 0.27 9.41 28.07
N LEU A 490 -1.00 9.29 27.68
CA LEU A 490 -1.69 7.99 27.59
C LEU A 490 -1.07 7.05 26.54
N GLU A 491 -0.43 7.59 25.50
CA GLU A 491 0.32 6.80 24.50
C GLU A 491 1.64 6.25 25.03
N LYS A 492 2.33 6.98 25.91
CA LYS A 492 3.60 6.54 26.53
C LYS A 492 3.38 5.44 27.58
N GLY A 493 2.22 5.40 28.23
CA GLY A 493 1.86 4.36 29.19
C GLY A 493 1.37 3.04 28.56
N GLY A 494 1.27 2.95 27.23
CA GLY A 494 0.63 1.83 26.51
C GLY A 494 1.52 0.64 26.14
N VAL A 495 2.78 0.56 26.62
CA VAL A 495 3.60 -0.64 26.45
C VAL A 495 3.17 -1.68 27.49
N LEU A 496 2.04 -2.33 27.24
CA LEU A 496 1.69 -3.56 27.93
C LEU A 496 2.74 -4.61 27.54
N LYS A 497 3.64 -4.89 28.49
CA LYS A 497 4.54 -6.04 28.47
C LYS A 497 3.72 -7.30 28.25
N ASP A 498 3.93 -7.98 27.14
CA ASP A 498 3.67 -9.41 27.02
C ASP A 498 4.62 -10.14 27.99
N VAL A 499 4.13 -10.43 29.20
CA VAL A 499 4.76 -11.44 30.06
C VAL A 499 4.07 -12.76 29.76
N LYS A 500 4.71 -13.58 28.92
CA LYS A 500 4.41 -15.00 28.84
C LYS A 500 4.74 -15.64 30.20
N SER A 501 3.77 -16.35 30.77
CA SER A 501 3.99 -17.50 31.66
C SER A 501 3.48 -18.75 30.95
#